data_AF-A0A379N0E2-F1
#
_entry.id   AF-A0A379N0E2-F1
#
_cell.length_a   1.000
_cell.length_b   1.000
_cell.length_c   1.000
_cell.angle_alpha   90.00
_cell.angle_beta   90.00
_cell.angle_gamma   90.00
#
_symmetry.space_group_name_H-M   'P 1'
#
loop_
_entity.id
_entity.type
_entity.pdbx_description
1 polymer ?
#
loop_
_entity_poly.entity_id
_entity_poly.type
_entity_poly.pdbx_seq_one_letter_code
_entity_poly.pdbx_strand_id
1 'polypeptide(L)'
;MLPLEISITRLAATTEKDAEEKGGRTMGRKHIIPYGLYRAHGFVSAPLASHPVKGTGFSEADLDLLFEGLMQMFEHDRSAARGEMATRRLVVFRHATALGNARASDLFDRVRCWRRKGESRHPVGAETIDNWPAARSFADYDITVDRDGLPEGVEVIER
;
A
#
# COMPACT_ATOMS: atom_id res chain seq x y z
N MET A 1 -10.51 9.74 4.29
CA MET A 1 -9.11 10.23 4.40
C MET A 1 -9.13 11.69 4.00
N LEU A 2 -8.58 12.59 4.82
CA LEU A 2 -8.55 14.02 4.50
C LEU A 2 -7.09 14.49 4.44
N PRO A 3 -6.62 15.04 3.30
CA PRO A 3 -5.30 15.64 3.23
C PRO A 3 -5.24 16.88 4.13
N LEU A 4 -4.10 17.07 4.79
CA LEU A 4 -3.80 18.28 5.56
C LEU A 4 -2.78 19.13 4.80
N GLU A 5 -3.02 20.43 4.73
CA GLU A 5 -2.05 21.40 4.25
C GLU A 5 -1.30 21.99 5.45
N ILE A 6 0.01 21.78 5.48
CA ILE A 6 0.90 22.33 6.49
C ILE A 6 1.66 23.50 5.86
N SER A 7 1.48 24.70 6.41
CA SER A 7 2.25 25.86 6.01
C SER A 7 3.66 25.78 6.59
N ILE A 8 4.67 26.05 5.77
CA ILE A 8 6.09 26.02 6.13
C ILE A 8 6.77 27.31 5.67
N THR A 9 7.91 27.65 6.26
CA THR A 9 8.67 28.85 5.89
C THR A 9 10.09 28.49 5.48
N ARG A 10 10.54 29.04 4.35
CA ARG A 10 11.95 29.01 3.93
C ARG A 10 12.58 30.36 4.25
N LEU A 11 13.72 30.33 4.95
CA LEU A 11 14.42 31.54 5.39
C LEU A 11 15.40 32.13 4.36
N ALA A 12 15.83 31.34 3.38
CA ALA A 12 16.71 31.81 2.32
C ALA A 12 15.91 32.21 1.08
N ALA A 13 16.09 33.46 0.63
CA ALA A 13 15.59 33.93 -0.65
C ALA A 13 16.40 33.31 -1.79
N THR A 14 15.70 32.95 -2.87
CA THR A 14 16.32 32.41 -4.10
C THR A 14 16.41 33.46 -5.20
N THR A 15 15.83 34.65 -4.99
CA THR A 15 15.85 35.77 -5.93
C THR A 15 16.11 37.07 -5.14
N GLU A 16 16.73 38.06 -5.79
CA GLU A 16 16.94 39.39 -5.19
C GLU A 16 15.60 40.03 -4.80
N LYS A 17 14.59 39.86 -5.64
CA LYS A 17 13.21 40.29 -5.36
C LYS A 17 12.64 39.67 -4.07
N ASP A 18 12.85 38.38 -3.82
CA ASP A 18 12.41 37.74 -2.57
C ASP A 18 13.18 38.26 -1.34
N ALA A 19 14.45 38.66 -1.51
CA ALA A 19 15.25 39.23 -0.43
C ALA A 19 14.74 40.61 -0.03
N GLU A 20 14.44 41.46 -1.02
CA GLU A 20 13.98 42.84 -0.81
C GLU A 20 12.50 42.92 -0.38
N GLU A 21 11.59 42.25 -1.10
CA GLU A 21 10.14 42.39 -0.88
C GLU A 21 9.61 41.56 0.31
N LYS A 22 10.23 40.41 0.59
CA LYS A 22 9.74 39.46 1.61
C LYS A 22 10.68 39.31 2.80
N GLY A 23 11.68 40.20 2.93
CA GLY A 23 12.69 40.15 3.99
C GLY A 23 13.43 38.81 4.03
N GLY A 24 13.67 38.20 2.84
CA GLY A 24 14.33 36.91 2.72
C GLY A 24 13.45 35.68 2.93
N ARG A 25 12.19 35.83 3.33
CA ARG A 25 11.32 34.71 3.74
C ARG A 25 10.31 34.34 2.67
N THR A 26 10.16 33.06 2.38
CA THR A 26 9.12 32.54 1.47
C THR A 26 8.23 31.53 2.19
N MET A 27 6.92 31.65 2.04
CA MET A 27 5.96 30.68 2.57
C MET A 27 5.76 29.55 1.56
N GLY A 28 5.90 28.31 2.02
CA GLY A 28 5.61 27.10 1.28
C GLY A 28 4.43 26.35 1.89
N ARG A 29 3.98 25.32 1.18
CA ARG A 29 2.90 24.43 1.60
C ARG A 29 3.33 22.98 1.41
N LYS A 30 2.96 22.14 2.36
CA LYS A 30 3.19 20.70 2.30
C LYS A 30 1.88 19.97 2.54
N HIS A 31 1.46 19.20 1.55
CA HIS A 31 0.27 18.36 1.68
C HIS A 31 0.69 17.01 2.24
N ILE A 32 0.03 16.58 3.33
CA ILE A 32 0.29 15.28 3.96
C ILE A 32 -1.01 14.51 4.16
N ILE A 33 -0.88 13.19 4.21
CA ILE A 33 -1.91 12.30 4.74
C ILE A 33 -1.47 11.91 6.17
N PRO A 34 -2.25 12.24 7.22
CA PRO A 34 -1.85 11.90 8.59
C PRO A 34 -1.67 10.40 8.82
N TYR A 35 -2.55 9.60 8.21
CA TYR A 35 -2.42 8.16 8.13
C TYR A 35 -3.30 7.62 7.00
N GLY A 36 -2.79 6.62 6.29
CA GLY A 36 -3.51 5.92 5.24
C GLY A 36 -3.03 4.48 5.14
N LEU A 37 -3.97 3.54 5.05
CA LEU A 37 -3.69 2.16 4.69
C LEU A 37 -4.12 1.96 3.23
N TYR A 38 -3.16 1.75 2.35
CA TYR A 38 -3.39 1.57 0.92
C TYR A 38 -3.34 0.09 0.57
N ARG A 39 -4.17 -0.30 -0.40
CA ARG A 39 -4.19 -1.66 -0.95
C ARG A 39 -3.86 -1.58 -2.44
N ALA A 40 -2.87 -2.36 -2.86
CA ALA A 40 -2.56 -2.58 -4.27
C ALA A 40 -2.94 -4.01 -4.67
N HIS A 41 -3.36 -4.19 -5.92
CA HIS A 41 -3.58 -5.51 -6.53
C HIS A 41 -2.53 -5.70 -7.61
N GLY A 42 -1.87 -6.87 -7.60
CA GLY A 42 -0.84 -7.24 -8.57
C GLY A 42 -1.18 -8.58 -9.23
N PHE A 43 -0.62 -8.79 -10.42
CA PHE A 43 -0.85 -10.00 -11.21
C PHE A 43 0.46 -10.40 -11.89
N VAL A 44 0.82 -11.68 -11.79
CA VAL A 44 1.97 -12.27 -12.50
C VAL A 44 1.43 -13.34 -13.43
N SER A 45 1.61 -13.15 -14.74
CA SER A 45 1.13 -14.08 -15.76
C SER A 45 2.20 -15.12 -16.09
N ALA A 46 1.97 -16.37 -15.71
CA ALA A 46 2.90 -17.47 -15.99
C ALA A 46 3.18 -17.66 -17.50
N PRO A 47 2.20 -17.59 -18.42
CA PRO A 47 2.47 -17.65 -19.85
C PRO A 47 3.41 -16.54 -20.34
N LEU A 48 3.25 -15.30 -19.86
CA LEU A 48 4.14 -14.21 -20.26
C LEU A 48 5.56 -14.37 -19.67
N ALA A 49 5.68 -15.00 -18.50
CA ALA A 49 6.97 -15.28 -17.89
C ALA A 49 7.74 -16.38 -18.63
N SER A 50 7.10 -17.53 -18.89
CA SER A 50 7.78 -18.77 -19.27
C SER A 50 7.56 -19.25 -20.70
N HIS A 51 6.77 -18.55 -21.54
CA HIS A 51 6.49 -19.03 -22.90
C HIS A 51 7.79 -19.21 -23.72
N PRO A 52 8.04 -20.37 -24.35
CA PRO A 52 9.34 -20.68 -24.95
C PRO A 52 9.82 -19.70 -26.04
N VAL A 53 8.87 -19.13 -26.80
CA VAL A 53 9.18 -18.25 -27.95
C VAL A 53 8.98 -16.76 -27.66
N LYS A 54 8.10 -16.41 -26.70
CA LYS A 54 7.60 -15.04 -26.50
C LYS A 54 7.63 -14.60 -25.04
N GLY A 55 8.08 -15.48 -24.14
CA GLY A 55 8.16 -15.20 -22.73
C GLY A 55 9.31 -14.25 -22.44
N THR A 56 9.24 -13.56 -21.30
CA THR A 56 10.28 -12.65 -20.84
C THR A 56 11.47 -13.38 -20.22
N GLY A 57 11.32 -14.67 -19.91
CA GLY A 57 12.31 -15.44 -19.15
C GLY A 57 12.25 -15.16 -17.64
N PHE A 58 11.18 -14.50 -17.17
CA PHE A 58 10.98 -14.22 -15.75
C PHE A 58 10.90 -15.52 -14.95
N SER A 59 11.84 -15.67 -14.02
CA SER A 59 12.08 -16.89 -13.26
C SER A 59 11.45 -16.84 -11.87
N GLU A 60 11.44 -18.00 -11.19
CA GLU A 60 11.05 -18.06 -9.77
C GLU A 60 11.99 -17.23 -8.88
N ALA A 61 13.28 -17.15 -9.21
CA ALA A 61 14.24 -16.31 -8.48
C ALA A 61 13.91 -14.81 -8.64
N ASP A 62 13.45 -14.39 -9.83
CA ASP A 62 13.01 -13.02 -10.07
C ASP A 62 11.70 -12.72 -9.31
N LEU A 63 10.82 -13.73 -9.17
CA LEU A 63 9.59 -13.62 -8.38
C LEU A 63 9.88 -13.43 -6.89
N ASP A 64 10.82 -14.22 -6.35
CA ASP A 64 11.25 -14.07 -4.95
C ASP A 64 11.89 -12.69 -4.72
N LEU A 65 12.74 -12.23 -5.65
CA LEU A 65 13.33 -10.89 -5.59
C LEU A 65 12.25 -9.79 -5.67
N LEU A 66 11.22 -9.98 -6.50
CA LEU A 66 10.08 -9.06 -6.56
C LEU A 66 9.34 -8.99 -5.22
N PHE A 67 9.10 -10.13 -4.56
CA PHE A 67 8.46 -10.16 -3.24
C PHE A 67 9.31 -9.47 -2.17
N GLU A 68 10.62 -9.71 -2.16
CA GLU A 68 11.54 -8.99 -1.28
C GLU A 68 11.49 -7.48 -1.55
N GLY A 69 11.56 -7.09 -2.82
CA GLY A 69 11.46 -5.69 -3.25
C GLY A 69 10.16 -5.03 -2.79
N LEU A 70 9.02 -5.72 -2.87
CA LEU A 70 7.73 -5.20 -2.39
C LEU A 70 7.70 -5.05 -0.85
N MET A 71 8.30 -5.99 -0.12
CA MET A 71 8.40 -5.92 1.34
C MET A 71 9.31 -4.78 1.80
N GLN A 72 10.41 -4.53 1.08
CA GLN A 72 11.39 -3.49 1.40
C GLN A 72 11.18 -2.17 0.64
N MET A 73 10.11 -2.06 -0.15
CA MET A 73 9.91 -1.00 -1.15
C MET A 73 10.08 0.43 -0.62
N PHE A 74 9.75 0.65 0.65
CA PHE A 74 9.79 1.97 1.27
C PHE A 74 10.98 2.20 2.20
N GLU A 75 11.76 1.17 2.54
CA GLU A 75 12.85 1.31 3.51
C GLU A 75 13.96 2.24 3.00
N HIS A 76 14.21 2.20 1.69
CA HIS A 76 15.23 2.99 1.02
C HIS A 76 14.68 4.23 0.28
N ASP A 77 13.37 4.47 0.32
CA ASP A 77 12.72 5.56 -0.44
C ASP A 77 12.25 6.72 0.45
N ARG A 78 13.05 7.08 1.46
CA ARG A 78 12.74 8.14 2.43
C ARG A 78 12.96 9.52 1.82
N SER A 79 11.98 10.40 1.97
CA SER A 79 12.10 11.79 1.55
C SER A 79 11.26 12.72 2.40
N ALA A 80 11.55 14.01 2.31
CA ALA A 80 10.76 15.04 2.98
C ALA A 80 9.28 14.96 2.59
N ALA A 81 8.92 14.57 1.36
CA ALA A 81 7.52 14.49 0.93
C ALA A 81 6.80 13.22 1.40
N ARG A 82 7.49 12.07 1.44
CA ARG A 82 6.87 10.76 1.70
C ARG A 82 6.67 10.45 3.19
N GLY A 83 7.51 11.03 4.06
CA GLY A 83 7.44 10.72 5.49
C GLY A 83 7.75 9.25 5.77
N GLU A 84 6.98 8.63 6.66
CA GLU A 84 7.11 7.21 7.01
C GLU A 84 6.10 6.37 6.23
N MET A 85 6.60 5.63 5.25
CA MET A 85 5.84 4.62 4.49
C MET A 85 6.41 3.24 4.82
N ALA A 86 5.54 2.23 4.92
CA ALA A 86 5.95 0.87 5.21
C ALA A 86 4.98 -0.13 4.57
N THR A 87 5.51 -1.21 4.01
CA THR A 87 4.71 -2.34 3.56
C THR A 87 4.22 -3.11 4.78
N ARG A 88 2.90 -3.26 4.92
CA ARG A 88 2.29 -3.86 6.12
C ARG A 88 2.05 -5.35 6.02
N ARG A 89 1.59 -5.83 4.85
CA ARG A 89 1.36 -7.23 4.54
C ARG A 89 1.44 -7.45 3.04
N LEU A 90 1.99 -8.59 2.63
CA LEU A 90 1.92 -9.09 1.27
C LEU A 90 1.15 -10.41 1.27
N VAL A 91 0.01 -10.44 0.57
CA VAL A 91 -0.83 -11.64 0.42
C VAL A 91 -0.76 -12.09 -1.02
N VAL A 92 -0.25 -13.29 -1.25
CA VAL A 92 -0.06 -13.89 -2.57
C VAL A 92 -1.02 -15.05 -2.74
N PHE A 93 -1.72 -15.07 -3.86
CA PHE A 93 -2.53 -16.21 -4.29
C PHE A 93 -1.80 -16.94 -5.41
N ARG A 94 -1.26 -18.11 -5.11
CA ARG A 94 -0.58 -18.96 -6.09
C ARG A 94 -1.58 -19.94 -6.70
N HIS A 95 -1.62 -20.01 -8.02
CA HIS A 95 -2.43 -20.97 -8.74
C HIS A 95 -1.59 -22.19 -9.17
N ALA A 96 -2.19 -23.37 -9.15
CA ALA A 96 -1.57 -24.62 -9.58
C ALA A 96 -1.35 -24.70 -11.10
N THR A 97 -2.14 -23.95 -11.87
CA THR A 97 -2.06 -23.93 -13.35
C THR A 97 -1.63 -22.56 -13.86
N ALA A 98 -0.95 -22.55 -15.02
CA ALA A 98 -0.44 -21.33 -15.64
C ALA A 98 -1.55 -20.34 -16.07
N LEU A 99 -2.75 -20.86 -16.36
CA LEU A 99 -3.90 -20.02 -16.76
C LEU A 99 -4.74 -19.55 -15.56
N GLY A 100 -4.46 -20.06 -14.36
CA GLY A 100 -5.20 -19.74 -13.15
C GLY A 100 -6.32 -20.73 -12.84
N ASN A 101 -6.54 -20.95 -11.55
CA ASN A 101 -7.55 -21.86 -10.98
C ASN A 101 -8.81 -21.14 -10.47
N ALA A 102 -8.76 -19.81 -10.31
CA ALA A 102 -9.85 -19.00 -9.78
C ALA A 102 -9.80 -17.58 -10.35
N ARG A 103 -10.92 -16.86 -10.27
CA ARG A 103 -10.98 -15.45 -10.66
C ARG A 103 -10.25 -14.59 -9.63
N ALA A 104 -9.44 -13.66 -10.10
CA ALA A 104 -8.67 -12.79 -9.21
C ALA A 104 -9.54 -11.88 -8.34
N SER A 105 -10.70 -11.43 -8.84
CA SER A 105 -11.67 -10.66 -8.04
C SER A 105 -12.07 -11.41 -6.78
N ASP A 106 -12.43 -12.69 -6.94
CA ASP A 106 -12.96 -13.53 -5.86
C ASP A 106 -11.86 -13.82 -4.83
N LEU A 107 -10.61 -13.92 -5.27
CA LEU A 107 -9.45 -14.05 -4.38
C LEU A 107 -9.16 -12.75 -3.64
N PHE A 108 -9.24 -11.59 -4.30
CA PHE A 108 -9.05 -10.31 -3.64
C PHE A 108 -10.14 -10.00 -2.61
N ASP A 109 -11.39 -10.41 -2.83
CA ASP A 109 -12.47 -10.21 -1.86
C ASP A 109 -12.28 -11.02 -0.57
N ARG A 110 -11.42 -12.05 -0.58
CA ARG A 110 -11.03 -12.81 0.61
C ARG A 110 -10.14 -12.01 1.56
N VAL A 111 -9.45 -10.98 1.07
CA VAL A 111 -8.66 -10.08 1.93
C VAL A 111 -9.56 -8.94 2.38
N ARG A 112 -9.97 -8.99 3.65
CA ARG A 112 -10.85 -8.01 4.27
C ARG A 112 -10.08 -7.08 5.20
N CYS A 113 -10.37 -5.80 5.10
CA CYS A 113 -9.85 -4.77 5.99
C CYS A 113 -10.97 -4.30 6.91
N TRP A 114 -10.66 -4.19 8.19
CA TRP A 114 -11.60 -3.82 9.24
C TRP A 114 -11.09 -2.62 10.03
N ARG A 115 -12.00 -1.83 10.58
CA ARG A 115 -11.69 -0.84 11.61
C ARG A 115 -11.68 -1.53 12.96
N ARG A 116 -10.62 -1.29 13.73
CA ARG A 116 -10.40 -1.84 15.06
C ARG A 116 -10.23 -0.73 16.09
N LYS A 117 -10.81 -0.92 17.27
CA LYS A 117 -10.59 -0.08 18.46
C LYS A 117 -10.70 -0.97 19.70
N GLY A 118 -9.56 -1.21 20.36
CA GLY A 118 -9.48 -2.21 21.43
C GLY A 118 -9.80 -3.62 20.90
N GLU A 119 -10.81 -4.25 21.49
CA GLU A 119 -11.30 -5.58 21.09
C GLU A 119 -12.41 -5.52 20.03
N SER A 120 -13.01 -4.35 19.81
CA SER A 120 -14.09 -4.19 18.84
C SER A 120 -13.55 -4.10 17.41
N ARG A 121 -14.21 -4.80 16.50
CA ARG A 121 -13.91 -4.80 15.06
C ARG A 121 -15.18 -4.61 14.24
N HIS A 122 -15.17 -3.66 13.32
CA HIS A 122 -16.31 -3.33 12.46
C HIS A 122 -15.85 -3.17 11.00
N PRO A 123 -16.74 -3.40 10.01
CA PRO A 123 -16.46 -3.07 8.62
C PRO A 123 -16.03 -1.61 8.46
N VAL A 124 -15.13 -1.35 7.52
CA VAL A 124 -14.75 0.03 7.17
C VAL A 124 -15.99 0.76 6.66
N GLY A 125 -16.34 1.89 7.29
CA GLY A 125 -17.50 2.69 6.91
C GLY A 125 -18.84 2.23 7.51
N ALA A 126 -18.84 1.29 8.46
CA ALA A 126 -20.06 0.94 9.18
C ALA A 126 -20.63 2.15 9.95
N GLU A 127 -21.95 2.31 9.97
CA GLU A 127 -22.62 3.42 10.68
C GLU A 127 -22.32 3.40 12.18
N THR A 128 -22.10 2.22 12.76
CA THR A 128 -21.80 2.03 14.19
C THR A 128 -20.46 2.61 14.64
N ILE A 129 -19.62 3.08 13.71
CA ILE A 129 -18.29 3.62 13.98
C ILE A 129 -18.11 5.05 13.46
N ASP A 130 -19.20 5.76 13.15
CA ASP A 130 -19.20 7.14 12.68
C ASP A 130 -18.51 8.11 13.66
N ASN A 131 -18.67 7.87 14.96
CA ASN A 131 -18.09 8.64 16.05
C ASN A 131 -16.70 8.14 16.49
N TRP A 132 -16.14 7.14 15.81
CA TRP A 132 -14.80 6.66 16.14
C TRP A 132 -13.75 7.69 15.70
N PRO A 133 -12.63 7.80 16.43
CA PRO A 133 -11.53 8.64 15.98
C PRO A 133 -11.03 8.16 14.61
N ALA A 134 -10.63 9.13 13.79
CA ALA A 134 -9.99 8.84 12.53
C ALA A 134 -8.74 7.98 12.77
N ALA A 135 -8.51 6.99 11.91
CA ALA A 135 -7.33 6.14 12.01
C ALA A 135 -6.03 6.96 11.97
N ARG A 136 -5.07 6.61 12.83
CA ARG A 136 -3.75 7.24 12.92
C ARG A 136 -2.62 6.23 13.00
N SER A 137 -2.92 4.95 13.12
CA SER A 137 -1.92 3.89 13.17
C SER A 137 -2.41 2.61 12.50
N PHE A 138 -1.47 1.69 12.24
CA PHE A 138 -1.82 0.38 11.72
C PHE A 138 -2.64 -0.45 12.72
N ALA A 139 -2.46 -0.21 14.03
CA ALA A 139 -3.19 -0.91 15.08
C ALA A 139 -4.70 -0.59 15.09
N ASP A 140 -5.11 0.52 14.46
CA ASP A 140 -6.52 0.85 14.30
C ASP A 140 -7.17 0.03 13.17
N TYR A 141 -6.41 -0.80 12.46
CA TYR A 141 -6.90 -1.70 11.44
C TYR A 141 -6.67 -3.15 11.83
N ASP A 142 -7.54 -4.02 11.32
CA ASP A 142 -7.33 -5.46 11.33
C ASP A 142 -7.49 -5.97 9.90
N ILE A 143 -6.55 -6.79 9.44
CA ILE A 143 -6.56 -7.37 8.10
C ILE A 143 -6.71 -8.87 8.26
N THR A 144 -7.75 -9.43 7.66
CA THR A 144 -8.02 -10.86 7.69
C THR A 144 -8.01 -11.41 6.28
N VAL A 145 -7.48 -12.63 6.12
CA VAL A 145 -7.57 -13.39 4.87
C VAL A 145 -8.48 -14.58 5.10
N ASP A 146 -9.56 -14.65 4.33
CA ASP A 146 -10.49 -15.77 4.36
C ASP A 146 -9.91 -16.99 3.63
N ARG A 147 -9.46 -17.96 4.44
CA ARG A 147 -8.84 -19.21 3.99
C ARG A 147 -9.85 -20.36 3.88
N ASP A 148 -11.08 -20.16 4.34
CA ASP A 148 -12.10 -21.19 4.31
C ASP A 148 -12.67 -21.32 2.88
N GLY A 149 -12.88 -22.55 2.44
CA GLY A 149 -13.42 -22.84 1.10
C GLY A 149 -12.57 -22.23 -0.02
N LEU A 150 -11.24 -22.27 0.09
CA LEU A 150 -10.35 -21.86 -1.00
C LEU A 150 -10.61 -22.72 -2.25
N PRO A 151 -10.65 -22.12 -3.46
CA PRO A 151 -10.80 -22.87 -4.69
C PRO A 151 -9.68 -23.89 -4.85
N GLU A 152 -10.00 -25.06 -5.43
CA GLU A 152 -9.03 -26.13 -5.64
C GLU A 152 -7.85 -25.65 -6.50
N GLY A 153 -6.63 -25.94 -6.03
CA GLY A 153 -5.40 -25.50 -6.69
C GLY A 153 -5.05 -24.03 -6.49
N VAL A 154 -5.60 -23.37 -5.47
CA VAL A 154 -5.14 -22.06 -5.00
C VAL A 154 -4.48 -22.19 -3.63
N GLU A 155 -3.27 -21.66 -3.50
CA GLU A 155 -2.52 -21.55 -2.25
C GLU A 155 -2.41 -20.08 -1.83
N VAL A 156 -2.59 -19.80 -0.54
CA VAL A 156 -2.40 -18.47 0.04
C VAL A 156 -1.06 -18.42 0.76
N ILE A 157 -0.19 -17.51 0.33
CA ILE A 157 1.13 -17.27 0.95
C ILE A 157 1.11 -15.86 1.52
N GLU A 158 1.47 -15.73 2.79
CA GLU A 158 1.63 -14.42 3.45
C GLU A 158 3.10 -14.15 3.74
N ARG A 159 3.52 -12.91 3.50
CA ARG A 159 4.84 -12.37 3.81
C ARG A 159 4.69 -11.07 4.60
#